data_AF-A0A1A7XVI4-F1
#
_entry.id   AF-A0A1A7XVI4-F1
#
_cell.length_a   1.000
_cell.length_b   1.000
_cell.length_c   1.000
_cell.angle_alpha   90.00
_cell.angle_beta   90.00
_cell.angle_gamma   90.00
#
_symmetry.space_group_name_H-M   'P 1'
#
loop_
_entity.id
_entity.type
_entity.pdbx_description
1 polymer ?
#
loop_
_entity_poly.entity_id
_entity_poly.type
_entity_poly.pdbx_seq_one_letter_code
_entity_poly.pdbx_strand_id
1 'polypeptide(L)'
;PNKSLLLAVFAACVGGTFQYGYNISIINGPTKYVQNFINHTWMERYQTSISENGLTLLWSTIVSIFTLGGLIGASIGGTLSVRLGRKGTMLTNNIFSLTAALLMGLSSTAGSFELLIVGRLLCGINAGVALCVEPMYLGEIAPTALRGAMGMGTSIFLTVGIFSGQVMGLQEILG
;
A
#
# COMPACT_ATOMS: atom_id res chain seq x y z
N PRO A 1 -12.40 -23.50 -18.05
CA PRO A 1 -11.59 -22.81 -17.02
C PRO A 1 -12.19 -23.02 -15.62
N ASN A 2 -11.48 -23.71 -14.73
CA ASN A 2 -11.98 -24.03 -13.38
C ASN A 2 -12.28 -22.75 -12.59
N LYS A 3 -13.51 -22.62 -12.06
CA LYS A 3 -13.97 -21.45 -11.30
C LYS A 3 -13.03 -21.06 -10.15
N SER A 4 -12.38 -22.05 -9.52
CA SER A 4 -11.41 -21.85 -8.45
C SER A 4 -10.14 -21.10 -8.89
N LEU A 5 -9.73 -21.24 -10.15
CA LEU A 5 -8.56 -20.57 -10.72
C LEU A 5 -8.83 -19.07 -10.89
N LEU A 6 -10.01 -18.75 -11.44
CA LEU A 6 -10.50 -17.38 -11.60
C LEU A 6 -10.66 -16.68 -10.24
N LEU A 7 -11.16 -17.40 -9.23
CA LEU A 7 -11.36 -16.85 -7.89
C LEU A 7 -10.02 -16.58 -7.18
N ALA A 8 -9.04 -17.47 -7.33
CA ALA A 8 -7.69 -17.28 -6.79
C ALA A 8 -6.97 -16.09 -7.45
N VAL A 9 -7.13 -15.94 -8.77
CA VAL A 9 -6.62 -14.79 -9.53
C VAL A 9 -7.27 -13.50 -9.04
N PHE A 10 -8.59 -13.48 -8.93
CA PHE A 10 -9.30 -12.30 -8.46
C PHE A 10 -8.88 -11.90 -7.04
N ALA A 11 -8.76 -12.87 -6.13
CA ALA A 11 -8.28 -12.62 -4.77
C ALA A 11 -6.83 -12.10 -4.75
N ALA A 12 -5.95 -12.62 -5.63
CA ALA A 12 -4.59 -12.13 -5.76
C ALA A 12 -4.55 -10.68 -6.27
N CYS A 13 -5.33 -10.35 -7.30
CA CYS A 13 -5.40 -8.99 -7.84
C CYS A 13 -5.97 -7.98 -6.84
N VAL A 14 -7.00 -8.38 -6.08
CA VAL A 14 -7.60 -7.53 -5.04
C VAL A 14 -6.64 -7.31 -3.87
N GLY A 15 -5.98 -8.38 -3.40
CA GLY A 15 -5.03 -8.30 -2.28
C GLY A 15 -3.67 -7.70 -2.63
N GLY A 16 -3.35 -7.56 -3.91
CA GLY A 16 -2.05 -7.08 -4.40
C GLY A 16 -2.16 -5.75 -5.15
N THR A 17 -2.38 -5.80 -6.46
CA THR A 17 -2.38 -4.62 -7.35
C THR A 17 -3.45 -3.60 -7.00
N PHE A 18 -4.67 -4.02 -6.65
CA PHE A 18 -5.71 -3.10 -6.19
C PHE A 18 -5.30 -2.41 -4.88
N GLN A 19 -4.85 -3.17 -3.88
CA GLN A 19 -4.36 -2.67 -2.60
C GLN A 19 -3.19 -1.68 -2.81
N TYR A 20 -2.28 -1.97 -3.74
CA TYR A 20 -1.18 -1.09 -4.11
C TYR A 20 -1.68 0.23 -4.70
N GLY A 21 -2.55 0.18 -5.70
CA GLY A 21 -3.15 1.36 -6.32
C GLY A 21 -3.90 2.24 -5.32
N TYR A 22 -4.64 1.60 -4.42
CA TYR A 22 -5.36 2.28 -3.35
C TYR A 22 -4.41 3.03 -2.41
N ASN A 23 -3.35 2.38 -1.92
CA ASN A 23 -2.40 2.99 -0.98
C ASN A 23 -1.60 4.17 -1.56
N ILE A 24 -1.32 4.14 -2.87
CA ILE A 24 -0.68 5.27 -3.56
C ILE A 24 -1.65 6.44 -3.70
N SER A 25 -2.91 6.16 -3.96
CA SER A 25 -3.88 7.19 -4.28
C SER A 25 -4.48 7.86 -3.03
N ILE A 26 -4.76 7.08 -1.99
CA ILE A 26 -5.41 7.57 -0.77
C ILE A 26 -4.58 8.59 0.01
N ILE A 27 -3.26 8.67 -0.19
CA ILE A 27 -2.44 9.68 0.50
C ILE A 27 -2.71 11.10 -0.01
N ASN A 28 -3.18 11.25 -1.25
CA ASN A 28 -3.34 12.56 -1.88
C ASN A 28 -4.50 13.36 -1.26
N GLY A 29 -5.62 12.70 -0.94
CA GLY A 29 -6.81 13.34 -0.35
C GLY A 29 -6.55 13.99 1.03
N PRO A 30 -6.12 13.23 2.05
CA PRO A 30 -5.95 13.71 3.41
C PRO A 30 -4.63 14.47 3.62
N THR A 31 -3.94 14.94 2.58
CA THR A 31 -2.66 15.66 2.70
C THR A 31 -2.73 16.80 3.72
N LYS A 32 -3.75 17.66 3.60
CA LYS A 32 -3.97 18.78 4.52
C LYS A 32 -4.34 18.32 5.93
N TYR A 33 -5.11 17.23 6.05
CA TYR A 33 -5.50 16.67 7.34
C TYR A 33 -4.30 16.10 8.10
N VAL A 34 -3.44 15.33 7.41
CA VAL A 34 -2.22 14.77 8.01
C VAL A 34 -1.24 15.89 8.37
N GLN A 35 -1.11 16.92 7.55
CA GLN A 35 -0.31 18.10 7.88
C GLN A 35 -0.81 18.81 9.14
N ASN A 36 -2.12 19.01 9.27
CA ASN A 36 -2.72 19.57 10.49
C ASN A 36 -2.51 18.67 11.70
N PHE A 37 -2.64 17.35 11.55
CA PHE A 37 -2.37 16.38 12.62
C PHE A 37 -0.91 16.42 13.08
N ILE A 38 0.05 16.51 12.16
CA ILE A 38 1.49 16.67 12.48
C ILE A 38 1.71 17.98 13.24
N ASN A 39 1.11 19.08 12.80
CA ASN A 39 1.25 20.37 13.49
C ASN A 39 0.64 20.34 14.90
N HIS A 40 -0.53 19.72 15.07
CA HIS A 40 -1.18 19.56 16.36
C HIS A 40 -0.34 18.72 17.34
N THR A 41 0.12 17.55 16.89
CA THR A 41 0.98 16.66 17.71
C THR A 41 2.34 17.29 18.03
N TRP A 42 2.89 18.12 17.14
CA TRP A 42 4.11 18.88 17.39
C TRP A 42 3.90 19.99 18.42
N MET A 43 2.78 20.73 18.32
CA MET A 43 2.43 21.76 19.30
C MET A 43 2.21 21.15 20.69
N GLU A 44 1.55 20.00 20.80
CA GLU A 44 1.36 19.30 22.08
C GLU A 44 2.67 18.87 22.73
N ARG A 45 3.66 18.41 21.95
CA ARG A 45 4.94 17.92 22.48
C ARG A 45 5.98 19.01 22.73
N TYR A 46 6.07 20.00 21.84
CA TYR A 46 7.16 20.97 21.82
C TYR A 46 6.70 22.41 22.08
N GLN A 47 5.40 22.66 22.30
CA GLN A 47 4.81 23.98 22.58
C GLN A 47 5.20 25.07 21.56
N THR A 48 5.59 24.66 20.35
CA THR A 48 6.05 25.53 19.27
C THR A 48 5.34 25.11 17.99
N SER A 49 5.02 26.07 17.12
CA SER A 49 4.48 25.78 15.80
C SER A 49 5.62 25.31 14.89
N ILE A 50 5.42 24.19 14.19
CA ILE A 50 6.41 23.70 13.22
C ILE A 50 6.53 24.70 12.05
N SER A 51 7.74 24.92 11.53
CA SER A 51 7.89 25.77 10.34
C SER A 51 7.30 25.09 9.10
N GLU A 52 6.79 25.85 8.14
CA GLU A 52 6.24 25.31 6.88
C GLU A 52 7.25 24.42 6.14
N ASN A 53 8.53 24.78 6.19
CA ASN A 53 9.61 23.98 5.62
C ASN A 53 9.76 22.63 6.34
N GLY A 54 9.70 22.62 7.68
CA GLY A 54 9.78 21.39 8.49
C GLY A 54 8.58 20.46 8.26
N LEU A 55 7.38 21.03 8.16
CA LEU A 55 6.16 20.28 7.85
C LEU A 55 6.23 19.63 6.46
N THR A 56 6.68 20.39 5.47
CA THR A 56 6.84 19.91 4.09
C THR A 56 7.89 18.81 4.01
N LEU A 57 9.00 18.94 4.75
CA LEU A 57 10.03 17.90 4.85
C LEU A 57 9.46 16.62 5.47
N LEU A 58 8.79 16.70 6.62
CA LEU A 58 8.18 15.53 7.27
C LEU A 58 7.16 14.83 6.38
N TRP A 59 6.28 15.61 5.75
CA TRP A 59 5.31 15.08 4.79
C TRP A 59 6.00 14.38 3.61
N SER A 60 7.02 15.02 3.04
CA SER A 60 7.80 14.44 1.94
C SER A 60 8.49 13.15 2.37
N THR A 61 9.03 13.08 3.59
CA THR A 61 9.61 11.86 4.16
C THR A 61 8.57 10.76 4.31
N ILE A 62 7.36 11.06 4.81
CA ILE A 62 6.26 10.10 4.93
C ILE A 62 5.86 9.52 3.57
N VAL A 63 5.78 10.35 2.54
CA VAL A 63 5.44 9.90 1.18
C VAL A 63 6.57 9.05 0.59
N SER A 64 7.83 9.49 0.74
CA SER A 64 8.97 8.81 0.13
C SER A 64 9.38 7.51 0.83
N ILE A 65 9.10 7.36 2.14
CA ILE A 65 9.39 6.11 2.87
C ILE A 65 8.55 4.94 2.36
N PHE A 66 7.37 5.19 1.80
CA PHE A 66 6.56 4.17 1.14
C PHE A 66 7.30 3.58 -0.06
N THR A 67 7.91 4.42 -0.89
CA THR A 67 8.72 4.00 -2.05
C THR A 67 9.97 3.24 -1.61
N LEU A 68 10.63 3.69 -0.54
CA LEU A 68 11.77 2.95 0.05
C LEU A 68 11.34 1.57 0.57
N GLY A 69 10.20 1.49 1.26
CA GLY A 69 9.60 0.23 1.66
C GLY A 69 9.30 -0.66 0.47
N GLY A 70 8.77 -0.10 -0.62
CA GLY A 70 8.53 -0.79 -1.89
C GLY A 70 9.79 -1.38 -2.50
N LEU A 71 10.90 -0.64 -2.50
CA LEU A 71 12.19 -1.12 -3.00
C LEU A 71 12.71 -2.32 -2.19
N ILE A 72 12.62 -2.22 -0.85
CA ILE A 72 12.99 -3.32 0.06
C ILE A 72 12.08 -4.53 -0.18
N GLY A 73 10.77 -4.29 -0.26
CA GLY A 73 9.76 -5.31 -0.52
C GLY A 73 9.95 -6.01 -1.86
N ALA A 74 10.28 -5.29 -2.93
CA ALA A 74 10.56 -5.86 -4.24
C ALA A 74 11.81 -6.75 -4.22
N SER A 75 12.88 -6.28 -3.55
CA SER A 75 14.14 -7.02 -3.41
C SER A 75 13.96 -8.33 -2.65
N ILE A 76 13.22 -8.28 -1.53
CA ILE A 76 12.95 -9.46 -0.70
C ILE A 76 11.89 -10.35 -1.37
N GLY A 77 10.89 -9.77 -2.04
CA GLY A 77 9.74 -10.45 -2.62
C GLY A 77 10.12 -11.55 -3.61
N GLY A 78 11.13 -11.32 -4.45
CA GLY A 78 11.67 -12.34 -5.34
C GLY A 78 12.24 -13.55 -4.58
N THR A 79 13.06 -13.30 -3.56
CA THR A 79 13.65 -14.37 -2.71
C THR A 79 12.58 -15.09 -1.90
N LEU A 80 11.60 -14.35 -1.39
CA LEU A 80 10.49 -14.85 -0.57
C LEU A 80 9.57 -15.75 -1.40
N SER A 81 9.31 -15.39 -2.65
CA SER A 81 8.53 -16.19 -3.61
C SER A 81 9.17 -17.57 -3.86
N VAL A 82 10.49 -17.62 -3.96
CA VAL A 82 11.25 -18.87 -4.19
C VAL A 82 11.30 -19.74 -2.93
N ARG A 83 11.48 -19.15 -1.73
CA ARG A 83 11.60 -19.91 -0.47
C ARG A 83 10.28 -20.36 0.14
N LEU A 84 9.27 -19.48 0.21
CA LEU A 84 7.98 -19.75 0.86
C LEU A 84 6.92 -20.25 -0.13
N GLY A 85 7.22 -20.21 -1.43
CA GLY A 85 6.27 -20.46 -2.51
C GLY A 85 5.28 -19.31 -2.69
N ARG A 86 4.79 -19.15 -3.92
CA ARG A 86 3.92 -18.01 -4.31
C ARG A 86 2.68 -17.84 -3.42
N LYS A 87 2.04 -18.95 -3.03
CA LYS A 87 0.85 -18.94 -2.17
C LYS A 87 1.19 -18.54 -0.72
N GLY A 88 2.33 -19.01 -0.20
CA GLY A 88 2.82 -18.65 1.12
C GLY A 88 3.18 -17.17 1.20
N THR A 89 3.85 -16.65 0.17
CA THR A 89 4.20 -15.23 0.09
C THR A 89 2.97 -14.32 0.08
N MET A 90 1.91 -14.65 -0.67
CA MET A 90 0.66 -13.86 -0.63
C MET A 90 -0.03 -13.88 0.74
N LEU A 91 0.06 -15.00 1.47
CA LEU A 91 -0.52 -15.10 2.81
C LEU A 91 0.26 -14.25 3.81
N THR A 92 1.59 -14.32 3.78
CA THR A 92 2.47 -13.48 4.60
C THR A 92 2.27 -11.99 4.29
N ASN A 93 2.04 -11.65 3.02
CA ASN A 93 1.72 -10.28 2.61
C ASN A 93 0.48 -9.75 3.35
N ASN A 94 -0.60 -10.53 3.41
CA ASN A 94 -1.80 -10.13 4.16
C ASN A 94 -1.51 -9.81 5.64
N ILE A 95 -0.60 -10.54 6.29
CA ILE A 95 -0.18 -10.25 7.67
C ILE A 95 0.55 -8.91 7.76
N PHE A 96 1.45 -8.62 6.81
CA PHE A 96 2.13 -7.31 6.73
C PHE A 96 1.12 -6.17 6.49
N SER A 97 0.17 -6.37 5.58
CA SER A 97 -0.89 -5.39 5.31
C SER A 97 -1.77 -5.15 6.54
N LEU A 98 -2.16 -6.20 7.27
CA LEU A 98 -2.97 -6.06 8.49
C LEU A 98 -2.21 -5.31 9.58
N THR A 99 -0.93 -5.64 9.77
CA THR A 99 -0.06 -4.97 10.74
C THR A 99 0.13 -3.50 10.38
N ALA A 100 0.36 -3.18 9.10
CA ALA A 100 0.48 -1.81 8.62
C ALA A 100 -0.82 -1.01 8.82
N ALA A 101 -1.97 -1.61 8.54
CA ALA A 101 -3.28 -0.99 8.74
C ALA A 101 -3.56 -0.72 10.23
N LEU A 102 -3.23 -1.66 11.13
CA LEU A 102 -3.34 -1.48 12.57
C LEU A 102 -2.44 -0.34 13.07
N LEU A 103 -1.19 -0.28 12.62
CA LEU A 103 -0.26 0.78 12.99
C LEU A 103 -0.72 2.17 12.52
N MET A 104 -1.23 2.27 11.28
CA MET A 104 -1.79 3.52 10.76
C MET A 104 -3.13 3.90 11.44
N GLY A 105 -3.97 2.93 11.81
CA GLY A 105 -5.20 3.21 12.56
C GLY A 105 -4.93 3.69 13.98
N LEU A 106 -3.98 3.05 14.67
CA LEU A 106 -3.58 3.42 16.02
C LEU A 106 -2.80 4.74 16.08
N SER A 107 -2.17 5.18 14.98
CA SER A 107 -1.41 6.44 14.98
C SER A 107 -2.27 7.67 15.31
N SER A 108 -3.54 7.68 14.87
CA SER A 108 -4.49 8.76 15.18
C SER A 108 -4.90 8.77 16.65
N THR A 109 -4.96 7.60 17.29
CA THR A 109 -5.34 7.48 18.72
C THR A 109 -4.15 7.76 19.63
N ALA A 110 -2.94 7.41 19.18
CA ALA A 110 -1.70 7.59 19.94
C ALA A 110 -1.03 8.97 19.75
N GLY A 111 -1.60 9.87 18.92
CA GLY A 111 -1.05 11.21 18.71
C GLY A 111 0.42 11.23 18.24
N SER A 112 0.82 10.24 17.44
CA SER A 112 2.24 9.99 17.13
C SER A 112 2.45 9.77 15.64
N PHE A 113 3.13 10.72 14.98
CA PHE A 113 3.45 10.65 13.55
C PHE A 113 4.50 9.56 13.21
N GLU A 114 5.29 9.11 14.18
CA GLU A 114 6.27 8.02 14.04
C GLU A 114 5.58 6.69 13.66
N LEU A 115 4.45 6.38 14.29
CA LEU A 115 3.63 5.20 13.99
C LEU A 115 3.11 5.23 12.55
N LEU A 116 2.77 6.42 12.05
CA LEU A 116 2.34 6.62 10.66
C LEU A 116 3.50 6.37 9.68
N ILE A 117 4.71 6.83 10.00
CA ILE A 117 5.93 6.56 9.20
C ILE A 117 6.22 5.06 9.14
N VAL A 118 6.19 4.36 10.28
CA VAL A 118 6.43 2.91 10.35
C VAL A 118 5.35 2.14 9.60
N GLY A 119 4.08 2.51 9.78
CA GLY A 119 2.96 1.93 9.04
C GLY A 119 3.13 2.09 7.53
N ARG A 120 3.55 3.27 7.06
CA ARG A 120 3.81 3.56 5.65
C ARG A 120 4.96 2.74 5.08
N LEU A 121 6.05 2.56 5.83
CA LEU A 121 7.16 1.69 5.43
C LEU A 121 6.69 0.24 5.27
N LEU A 122 5.96 -0.31 6.25
CA LEU A 122 5.43 -1.68 6.18
C LEU A 122 4.43 -1.86 5.03
N CYS A 123 3.57 -0.87 4.80
CA CYS A 123 2.66 -0.88 3.67
C CYS A 123 3.39 -0.83 2.33
N GLY A 124 4.50 -0.08 2.26
CA GLY A 124 5.41 -0.06 1.12
C GLY A 124 6.04 -1.43 0.86
N ILE A 125 6.54 -2.09 1.90
CA ILE A 125 7.10 -3.45 1.80
C ILE A 125 6.05 -4.42 1.27
N ASN A 126 4.84 -4.41 1.83
CA ASN A 126 3.71 -5.22 1.38
C ASN A 126 3.37 -4.98 -0.10
N ALA A 127 3.34 -3.71 -0.52
CA ALA A 127 3.11 -3.32 -1.91
C ALA A 127 4.22 -3.83 -2.85
N GLY A 128 5.49 -3.67 -2.47
CA GLY A 128 6.62 -4.13 -3.26
C GLY A 128 6.65 -5.63 -3.44
N VAL A 129 6.35 -6.40 -2.38
CA VAL A 129 6.24 -7.85 -2.45
C VAL A 129 5.08 -8.28 -3.36
N ALA A 130 3.90 -7.66 -3.20
CA ALA A 130 2.73 -7.95 -4.05
C ALA A 130 3.03 -7.76 -5.53
N LEU A 131 3.61 -6.61 -5.91
CA LEU A 131 3.94 -6.27 -7.29
C LEU A 131 4.92 -7.25 -7.96
N CYS A 132 5.83 -7.86 -7.21
CA CYS A 132 6.75 -8.86 -7.74
C CYS A 132 6.10 -10.24 -7.85
N VAL A 133 5.34 -10.65 -6.83
CA VAL A 133 4.82 -12.02 -6.70
C VAL A 133 3.58 -12.25 -7.55
N GLU A 134 2.72 -11.25 -7.68
CA GLU A 134 1.44 -11.34 -8.40
C GLU A 134 1.59 -11.63 -9.91
N PRO A 135 2.39 -10.88 -10.70
CA PRO A 135 2.58 -11.21 -12.12
C PRO A 135 3.27 -12.57 -12.32
N MET A 136 4.15 -13.00 -11.39
CA MET A 136 4.75 -14.33 -11.43
C MET A 136 3.70 -15.42 -11.21
N TYR A 137 2.86 -15.27 -10.17
CA TYR A 137 1.78 -16.20 -9.85
C TYR A 137 0.78 -16.32 -11.00
N LEU A 138 0.40 -15.20 -11.60
CA LEU A 138 -0.49 -15.16 -12.76
C LEU A 138 0.14 -15.79 -14.00
N GLY A 139 1.43 -15.55 -14.25
CA GLY A 139 2.15 -16.11 -15.40
C GLY A 139 2.20 -17.64 -15.40
N GLU A 140 2.21 -18.25 -14.22
CA GLU A 140 2.27 -19.70 -14.01
C GLU A 140 0.92 -20.39 -14.05
N ILE A 141 -0.13 -19.69 -13.63
CA ILE A 141 -1.49 -20.20 -13.56
C ILE A 141 -2.25 -19.94 -14.87
N ALA A 142 -1.84 -18.94 -15.64
CA ALA A 142 -2.47 -18.58 -16.90
C ALA A 142 -2.19 -19.61 -18.01
N PRO A 143 -3.23 -20.04 -18.76
CA PRO A 143 -3.05 -20.79 -20.00
C PRO A 143 -2.23 -19.98 -21.01
N THR A 144 -1.43 -20.65 -21.84
CA THR A 144 -0.50 -20.00 -22.79
C THR A 144 -1.18 -18.98 -23.70
N ALA A 145 -2.44 -19.21 -24.07
CA ALA A 145 -3.24 -18.31 -24.91
C ALA A 145 -3.79 -17.07 -24.18
N LEU A 146 -3.90 -17.09 -22.84
CA LEU A 146 -4.54 -16.03 -22.04
C LEU A 146 -3.55 -15.27 -21.14
N ARG A 147 -2.27 -15.60 -21.16
CA ARG A 147 -1.25 -14.94 -20.32
C ARG A 147 -1.23 -13.42 -20.49
N GLY A 148 -1.42 -12.92 -21.70
CA GLY A 148 -1.53 -11.48 -21.96
C GLY A 148 -2.80 -10.83 -21.39
N ALA A 149 -3.95 -11.51 -21.48
CA ALA A 149 -5.21 -11.02 -20.91
C ALA A 149 -5.16 -10.92 -19.38
N MET A 150 -4.47 -11.86 -18.73
CA MET A 150 -4.28 -11.86 -17.28
C MET A 150 -3.38 -10.70 -16.82
N GLY A 151 -2.33 -10.37 -17.58
CA GLY A 151 -1.49 -9.21 -17.32
C GLY A 151 -2.17 -7.86 -17.59
N MET A 152 -3.14 -7.80 -18.51
CA MET A 152 -4.00 -6.61 -18.65
C MET A 152 -4.98 -6.49 -17.47
N GLY A 153 -5.49 -7.62 -16.97
CA GLY A 153 -6.36 -7.66 -15.80
C GLY A 153 -5.73 -6.98 -14.58
N THR A 154 -4.48 -7.29 -14.26
CA THR A 154 -3.78 -6.67 -13.11
C THR A 154 -3.63 -5.16 -13.25
N SER A 155 -3.32 -4.67 -14.45
CA SER A 155 -3.27 -3.23 -14.72
C SER A 155 -4.64 -2.57 -14.54
N ILE A 156 -5.74 -3.23 -14.94
CA ILE A 156 -7.10 -2.74 -14.69
C ILE A 156 -7.37 -2.68 -13.18
N PHE A 157 -7.07 -3.72 -12.42
CA PHE A 157 -7.24 -3.71 -10.95
C PHE A 157 -6.41 -2.62 -10.27
N LEU A 158 -5.18 -2.39 -10.75
CA LEU A 158 -4.34 -1.30 -10.29
C LEU A 158 -5.01 0.06 -10.53
N THR A 159 -5.49 0.33 -11.75
CA THR A 159 -6.17 1.57 -12.09
C THR A 159 -7.46 1.75 -11.29
N VAL A 160 -8.24 0.68 -11.09
CA VAL A 160 -9.44 0.69 -10.26
C VAL A 160 -9.11 0.97 -8.79
N GLY A 161 -7.99 0.46 -8.28
CA GLY A 161 -7.48 0.77 -6.94
C GLY A 161 -7.10 2.25 -6.81
N ILE A 162 -6.39 2.80 -7.80
CA ILE A 162 -6.04 4.23 -7.84
C ILE A 162 -7.33 5.07 -7.85
N PHE A 163 -8.26 4.75 -8.75
CA PHE A 163 -9.54 5.45 -8.86
C PHE A 163 -10.31 5.40 -7.55
N SER A 164 -10.43 4.23 -6.93
CA SER A 164 -11.12 4.05 -5.64
C SER A 164 -10.47 4.88 -4.53
N GLY A 165 -9.13 4.93 -4.49
CA GLY A 165 -8.40 5.78 -3.55
C GLY A 165 -8.59 7.28 -3.80
N GLN A 166 -8.77 7.71 -5.05
CA GLN A 166 -9.05 9.12 -5.38
C GLN A 166 -10.48 9.50 -4.99
N VAL A 167 -11.44 8.62 -5.28
CA VAL A 167 -12.85 8.79 -4.89
C VAL A 167 -12.98 8.86 -3.36
N MET A 168 -12.30 7.98 -2.63
CA MET A 168 -12.24 8.04 -1.16
C MET A 168 -11.43 9.25 -0.65
N GLY A 169 -10.53 9.79 -1.46
CA GLY A 169 -9.77 11.00 -1.13
C GLY A 169 -10.52 12.31 -1.39
N LEU A 170 -11.68 12.26 -2.07
CA LEU A 170 -12.48 13.46 -2.32
C LEU A 170 -13.11 13.96 -1.01
N GLN A 171 -12.81 15.20 -0.65
CA GLN A 171 -13.38 15.87 0.52
C GLN A 171 -14.92 15.92 0.46
N GLU A 172 -15.50 16.04 -0.74
CA GLU A 172 -16.96 16.03 -0.99
C GLU A 172 -17.68 14.74 -0.54
N ILE A 173 -16.99 13.60 -0.46
CA ILE A 173 -17.62 12.31 -0.08
C ILE A 173 -17.45 12.01 1.41
N LEU A 174 -16.43 12.58 2.06
CA LEU A 174 -16.08 12.28 3.46
C LEU A 174 -16.22 13.46 4.44
N GLY A 175 -16.60 14.66 3.94
CA GLY A 175 -16.85 15.87 4.73
C GLY A 175 -15.64 16.78 4.81
#